data_AF-A0A7J8RMC5-F1
#
_entry.id   AF-A0A7J8RMC5-F1
#
_cell.length_a   1.000
_cell.length_b   1.000
_cell.length_c   1.000
_cell.angle_alpha   90.00
_cell.angle_beta   90.00
_cell.angle_gamma   90.00
#
_symmetry.space_group_name_H-M   'P 1'
#
loop_
_entity.id
_entity.type
_entity.pdbx_description
1 polymer ?
#
loop_
_entity_poly.entity_id
_entity_poly.type
_entity_poly.pdbx_seq_one_letter_code
_entity_poly.pdbx_strand_id
1 'polypeptide(L)'
;MILTKQYRCVHSSSCQCTKGHLSEDVIFLVFRQLNWNPKLIAALSCVCKWFDDLAKRVLWKEFCKTRAPKMMLDLQSCGSHSVDGNWRALGKLLIYCSGCSGGRLFNSIQIPGHFVCRTRFSRTSGKSFLLPHCRTDVLYVSDPCEHLDQGDDGDVGFFRGVFKSFMVSKVRRMLIDRGAQLHPTAVCPYCKAKMWNMLQANMVPLTASCKLGAYEDSIEYYVCLNGHMLGICTLLPLSDSEEAS
;
A
#
# COMPACT_ATOMS: atom_id res chain seq x y z
N MET A 1 49.66 28.45 -2.09
CA MET A 1 48.88 27.45 -1.32
C MET A 1 47.52 27.32 -1.98
N ILE A 2 47.28 26.25 -2.73
CA ILE A 2 46.00 26.03 -3.42
C ILE A 2 44.97 25.70 -2.33
N LEU A 3 44.08 26.64 -2.03
CA LEU A 3 42.90 26.39 -1.20
C LEU A 3 41.99 25.43 -1.99
N THR A 4 42.18 24.14 -1.77
CA THR A 4 41.20 23.13 -2.18
C THR A 4 39.90 23.46 -1.48
N LYS A 5 38.91 23.94 -2.24
CA LYS A 5 37.54 24.10 -1.75
C LYS A 5 37.08 22.72 -1.25
N GLN A 6 37.10 22.54 0.06
CA GLN A 6 36.42 21.41 0.69
C GLN A 6 34.92 21.63 0.51
N TYR A 7 34.28 20.82 -0.32
CA TYR A 7 32.83 20.74 -0.39
C TYR A 7 32.32 20.17 0.94
N ARG A 8 32.11 21.05 1.93
CA ARG A 8 31.49 20.69 3.20
C ARG A 8 30.05 20.29 2.91
N CYS A 9 29.67 19.13 3.43
CA CYS A 9 28.31 18.64 3.37
C CYS A 9 27.35 19.60 4.10
N VAL A 10 26.30 20.07 3.42
CA VAL A 10 25.31 21.05 3.92
C VAL A 10 24.24 20.43 4.84
N HIS A 11 24.37 19.14 5.19
CA HIS A 11 23.25 18.36 5.74
C HIS A 11 23.19 18.26 7.27
N SER A 12 24.33 18.25 7.98
CA SER A 12 24.41 18.18 9.45
C SER A 12 25.85 18.37 9.94
N SER A 13 26.03 18.91 11.16
CA SER A 13 27.31 18.96 11.87
C SER A 13 27.89 17.57 12.19
N SER A 14 27.09 16.50 12.11
CA SER A 14 27.48 15.11 12.37
C SER A 14 27.77 14.26 11.13
N CYS A 15 27.70 14.81 9.91
CA CYS A 15 27.95 14.04 8.67
C CYS A 15 29.44 13.69 8.56
N GLN A 16 29.79 12.40 8.49
CA GLN A 16 31.17 11.92 8.24
C GLN A 16 31.65 12.12 6.79
N CYS A 17 30.97 12.99 6.05
CA CYS A 17 30.99 13.11 4.61
C CYS A 17 32.16 14.02 4.19
N THR A 18 33.39 13.49 4.23
CA THR A 18 34.63 14.27 4.02
C THR A 18 34.86 14.73 2.57
N LYS A 19 34.19 14.10 1.59
CA LYS A 19 34.29 14.41 0.15
C LYS A 19 32.92 14.68 -0.53
N GLY A 20 31.85 14.84 0.25
CA GLY A 20 30.47 14.89 -0.27
C GLY A 20 29.85 13.51 -0.52
N HIS A 21 28.56 13.46 -0.84
CA HIS A 21 27.89 12.23 -1.26
C HIS A 21 28.22 11.89 -2.72
N LEU A 22 28.03 10.63 -3.12
CA LEU A 22 27.97 10.26 -4.54
C LEU A 22 26.87 11.05 -5.24
N SER A 23 27.02 11.30 -6.55
CA SER A 23 25.97 11.97 -7.32
C SER A 23 24.68 11.13 -7.37
N GLU A 24 23.53 11.80 -7.54
CA GLU A 24 22.24 11.12 -7.67
C GLU A 24 22.27 10.08 -8.81
N ASP A 25 22.97 10.36 -9.91
CA ASP A 25 23.12 9.45 -11.05
C ASP A 25 23.86 8.16 -10.69
N VAL A 26 24.96 8.25 -9.94
CA VAL A 26 25.71 7.06 -9.50
C VAL A 26 24.83 6.22 -8.58
N ILE A 27 24.14 6.84 -7.63
CA ILE A 27 23.21 6.14 -6.73
C ILE A 27 22.08 5.49 -7.54
N PHE A 28 21.51 6.19 -8.51
CA PHE A 28 20.48 5.67 -9.39
C PHE A 28 20.96 4.42 -10.14
N LEU A 29 22.15 4.46 -10.75
CA LEU A 29 22.74 3.33 -11.47
C LEU A 29 22.98 2.12 -10.55
N VAL A 30 23.45 2.37 -9.32
CA VAL A 30 23.62 1.33 -8.29
C VAL A 30 22.27 0.68 -7.96
N PHE A 31 21.24 1.48 -7.68
CA PHE A 31 19.92 0.95 -7.34
C PHE A 31 19.22 0.26 -8.51
N ARG A 32 19.48 0.70 -9.74
CA ARG A 32 19.06 0.01 -10.96
C ARG A 32 19.67 -1.39 -11.04
N GLN A 33 20.97 -1.52 -10.77
CA GLN A 33 21.66 -2.81 -10.74
C GLN A 33 21.18 -3.72 -9.60
N LEU A 34 20.78 -3.13 -8.47
CA LEU A 34 20.20 -3.83 -7.32
C LEU A 34 18.71 -4.16 -7.50
N ASN A 35 18.16 -4.00 -8.71
CA ASN A 35 16.74 -4.23 -9.02
C ASN A 35 15.79 -3.48 -8.08
N TRP A 36 16.16 -2.25 -7.71
CA TRP A 36 15.39 -1.37 -6.82
C TRP A 36 15.04 -2.04 -5.49
N ASN A 37 15.96 -2.81 -4.90
CA ASN A 37 15.70 -3.56 -3.67
C ASN A 37 15.11 -2.67 -2.54
N PRO A 38 13.87 -2.91 -2.10
CA PRO A 38 13.18 -2.00 -1.18
C PRO A 38 13.80 -1.99 0.23
N LYS A 39 14.47 -3.08 0.65
CA LYS A 39 15.19 -3.12 1.94
C LYS A 39 16.37 -2.17 1.92
N LEU A 40 17.11 -2.13 0.80
CA LEU A 40 18.25 -1.23 0.62
C LEU A 40 17.80 0.23 0.46
N ILE A 41 16.68 0.48 -0.23
CA ILE A 41 16.11 1.84 -0.32
C ILE A 41 15.74 2.34 1.09
N ALA A 42 15.09 1.50 1.90
CA ALA A 42 14.74 1.84 3.27
C ALA A 42 15.98 2.08 4.14
N ALA A 43 17.00 1.22 4.05
CA ALA A 43 18.26 1.38 4.78
C ALA A 43 18.96 2.70 4.41
N LEU A 44 19.06 3.02 3.11
CA LEU A 44 19.64 4.28 2.64
C LEU A 44 18.89 5.49 3.18
N SER A 45 17.56 5.44 3.18
CA SER A 45 16.70 6.53 3.69
C SER A 45 16.95 6.84 5.16
N CYS A 46 17.41 5.86 5.96
CA CYS A 46 17.69 6.04 7.38
C CYS A 46 19.06 6.69 7.66
N VAL A 47 19.92 6.86 6.65
CA VAL A 47 21.29 7.35 6.85
C VAL A 47 21.34 8.86 7.07
N CYS A 48 20.65 9.66 6.25
CA CYS A 48 20.55 11.11 6.41
C CYS A 48 19.35 11.70 5.65
N LYS A 49 19.02 12.96 5.94
CA LYS A 49 17.92 13.69 5.28
C LYS A 49 18.05 13.72 3.76
N TRP A 50 19.25 13.95 3.24
CA TRP A 50 19.48 14.02 1.79
C TRP A 50 19.15 12.69 1.09
N PHE A 51 19.56 11.57 1.70
CA PHE A 51 19.23 10.25 1.17
C PHE A 51 17.73 9.92 1.30
N ASP A 52 17.07 10.31 2.38
CA ASP A 52 15.62 10.17 2.54
C ASP A 52 14.86 10.97 1.45
N ASP A 53 15.28 12.21 1.19
CA ASP A 53 14.69 13.07 0.14
C ASP A 53 14.92 12.49 -1.26
N LEU A 54 16.13 11.99 -1.56
CA LEU A 54 16.43 11.27 -2.81
C LEU A 54 15.57 10.01 -2.95
N ALA A 55 15.44 9.21 -1.90
CA ALA A 55 14.65 7.99 -1.92
C ALA A 55 13.18 8.28 -2.20
N LYS A 56 12.61 9.30 -1.53
CA LYS A 56 11.21 9.73 -1.72
C LYS A 56 10.93 10.24 -3.13
N ARG A 57 11.85 11.04 -3.71
CA ARG A 57 11.67 11.64 -5.04
C ARG A 57 11.92 10.67 -6.19
N VAL A 58 12.92 9.80 -6.06
CA VAL A 58 13.47 9.02 -7.18
C VAL A 58 13.35 7.51 -6.94
N LEU A 59 13.94 6.99 -5.87
CA LEU A 59 14.13 5.54 -5.74
C LEU A 59 12.82 4.77 -5.58
N TRP A 60 11.90 5.26 -4.74
CA TRP A 60 10.58 4.64 -4.58
C TRP A 60 9.74 4.72 -5.84
N LYS A 61 9.89 5.78 -6.64
CA LYS A 61 9.20 5.94 -7.92
C LYS A 61 9.61 4.86 -8.91
N GLU A 62 10.91 4.65 -9.08
CA GLU A 62 11.43 3.62 -9.99
C GLU A 62 11.14 2.22 -9.48
N PHE A 63 11.23 1.98 -8.17
CA PHE A 63 10.75 0.75 -7.55
C PHE A 63 9.30 0.42 -7.95
N CYS A 64 8.37 1.37 -7.76
CA CYS A 64 6.96 1.16 -8.09
C CYS A 64 6.74 0.89 -9.59
N LYS A 65 7.41 1.65 -10.47
CA LYS A 65 7.34 1.46 -11.94
C LYS A 65 7.83 0.10 -12.36
N THR A 66 8.96 -0.36 -11.84
CA THR A 66 9.49 -1.69 -12.15
C THR A 66 8.60 -2.80 -11.59
N ARG A 67 8.03 -2.60 -10.40
CA ARG A 67 7.24 -3.62 -9.71
C ARG A 67 5.85 -3.83 -10.30
N ALA A 68 5.18 -2.77 -10.76
CA ALA A 68 3.80 -2.81 -11.22
C ALA A 68 3.55 -1.88 -12.44
N PRO A 69 4.26 -2.08 -13.57
CA PRO A 69 4.34 -1.09 -14.65
C PRO A 69 2.98 -0.70 -15.23
N LYS A 70 2.11 -1.67 -15.54
CA LYS A 70 0.77 -1.41 -16.11
C LYS A 70 -0.12 -0.62 -15.15
N MET A 71 -0.07 -0.96 -13.86
CA MET A 71 -0.82 -0.23 -12.83
C MET A 71 -0.28 1.19 -12.69
N MET A 72 1.04 1.38 -12.74
CA MET A 72 1.64 2.72 -12.61
C MET A 72 1.27 3.62 -13.78
N LEU A 73 1.33 3.11 -15.01
CA LEU A 73 0.88 3.84 -16.20
C LEU A 73 -0.59 4.26 -16.07
N ASP A 74 -1.48 3.37 -15.61
CA ASP A 74 -2.89 3.72 -15.43
C ASP A 74 -3.09 4.77 -14.33
N LEU A 75 -2.45 4.60 -13.16
CA LEU A 75 -2.58 5.55 -12.05
C LEU A 75 -2.03 6.94 -12.37
N GLN A 76 -0.99 7.04 -13.22
CA GLN A 76 -0.40 8.32 -13.64
C GLN A 76 -1.16 9.02 -14.77
N SER A 77 -1.96 8.29 -15.55
CA SER A 77 -2.63 8.82 -16.75
C SER A 77 -3.62 9.98 -16.51
N CYS A 78 -4.08 10.18 -15.27
CA CYS A 78 -5.12 11.19 -14.97
C CYS A 78 -4.59 12.56 -14.54
N GLY A 79 -3.28 12.82 -14.55
CA GLY A 79 -2.71 14.12 -14.12
C GLY A 79 -3.03 14.51 -12.67
N SER A 80 -3.74 13.65 -11.93
CA SER A 80 -4.10 13.87 -10.54
C SER A 80 -2.90 13.55 -9.65
N HIS A 81 -2.55 14.48 -8.78
CA HIS A 81 -1.49 14.43 -7.77
C HIS A 81 -1.50 13.22 -6.81
N SER A 82 -2.34 12.20 -7.01
CA SER A 82 -2.49 11.07 -6.08
C SER A 82 -1.25 10.18 -5.99
N VAL A 83 -0.42 10.13 -7.04
CA VAL A 83 0.85 9.37 -7.02
C VAL A 83 2.08 10.28 -6.97
N ASP A 84 1.97 11.49 -7.53
CA ASP A 84 3.05 12.48 -7.52
C ASP A 84 3.25 13.06 -6.13
N GLY A 85 4.05 12.34 -5.32
CA GLY A 85 4.46 12.76 -3.98
C GLY A 85 4.39 11.66 -2.93
N ASN A 86 3.74 10.52 -3.21
CA ASN A 86 3.57 9.45 -2.22
C ASN A 86 4.06 8.07 -2.69
N TRP A 87 5.13 8.05 -3.50
CA TRP A 87 5.81 6.84 -3.97
C TRP A 87 6.21 5.90 -2.83
N ARG A 88 6.62 6.45 -1.68
CA ARG A 88 6.95 5.67 -0.49
C ARG A 88 5.75 4.88 0.04
N ALA A 89 4.57 5.51 0.16
CA ALA A 89 3.38 4.79 0.65
C ALA A 89 2.93 3.72 -0.35
N LEU A 90 2.96 4.03 -1.65
CA LEU A 90 2.64 3.06 -2.69
C LEU A 90 3.64 1.90 -2.71
N GLY A 91 4.93 2.19 -2.60
CA GLY A 91 5.98 1.19 -2.47
C GLY A 91 5.75 0.28 -1.27
N LYS A 92 5.42 0.87 -0.11
CA LYS A 92 5.05 0.11 1.09
C LYS A 92 3.79 -0.73 0.86
N LEU A 93 2.75 -0.20 0.25
CA LEU A 93 1.51 -0.91 -0.08
C LEU A 93 1.75 -2.14 -0.98
N LEU A 94 2.71 -2.04 -1.91
CA LEU A 94 3.07 -3.12 -2.83
C LEU A 94 3.81 -4.29 -2.16
N ILE A 95 4.42 -4.09 -0.99
CA ILE A 95 5.35 -5.07 -0.38
C ILE A 95 5.12 -5.34 1.10
N TYR A 96 4.13 -4.71 1.74
CA TYR A 96 3.97 -4.82 3.18
C TYR A 96 2.54 -5.17 3.56
N CYS A 97 2.37 -6.34 4.17
CA CYS A 97 1.18 -6.69 4.92
C CYS A 97 1.30 -6.03 6.30
N SER A 98 0.30 -5.26 6.72
CA SER A 98 0.32 -4.64 8.05
C SER A 98 -0.01 -5.62 9.17
N GLY A 99 -0.61 -6.78 8.84
CA GLY A 99 -1.23 -7.66 9.81
C GLY A 99 -2.26 -6.92 10.67
N CYS A 100 -2.48 -7.46 11.87
CA CYS A 100 -3.28 -6.85 12.93
C CYS A 100 -2.46 -6.80 14.22
N SER A 101 -2.21 -5.60 14.75
CA SER A 101 -1.63 -5.43 16.08
C SER A 101 -2.74 -4.95 17.01
N GLY A 102 -3.05 -5.76 18.03
CA GLY A 102 -4.30 -5.74 18.81
C GLY A 102 -4.93 -4.36 19.05
N GLY A 103 -6.23 -4.26 18.76
CA GLY A 103 -7.11 -3.18 19.19
C GLY A 103 -7.13 -1.90 18.34
N ARG A 104 -6.52 -1.88 17.14
CA ARG A 104 -6.47 -0.64 16.32
C ARG A 104 -7.39 -0.60 15.11
N LEU A 105 -7.67 -1.74 14.48
CA LEU A 105 -8.43 -1.79 13.22
C LEU A 105 -9.29 -3.03 13.07
N PHE A 106 -8.77 -4.18 13.48
CA PHE A 106 -9.50 -5.44 13.44
C PHE A 106 -9.49 -6.01 14.86
N ASN A 107 -10.65 -6.52 15.30
CA ASN A 107 -10.81 -7.08 16.65
C ASN A 107 -10.27 -8.51 16.77
N SER A 108 -9.74 -9.06 15.67
CA SER A 108 -9.12 -10.38 15.65
C SER A 108 -7.62 -10.32 16.02
N ILE A 109 -7.19 -11.43 16.62
CA ILE A 109 -5.86 -12.06 16.67
C ILE A 109 -4.66 -11.19 16.28
N GLN A 110 -3.63 -11.21 17.13
CA GLN A 110 -2.39 -10.48 16.87
C GLN A 110 -1.57 -11.16 15.77
N ILE A 111 -1.67 -10.64 14.55
CA ILE A 111 -0.91 -11.09 13.38
C ILE A 111 0.17 -10.04 13.08
N PRO A 112 1.47 -10.35 13.19
CA PRO A 112 2.53 -9.39 12.92
C PRO A 112 2.58 -9.03 11.43
N GLY A 113 2.80 -7.75 11.14
CA GLY A 113 3.03 -7.30 9.77
C GLY A 113 4.38 -7.77 9.22
N HIS A 114 4.44 -8.06 7.92
CA HIS A 114 5.63 -8.62 7.26
C HIS A 114 5.78 -8.14 5.81
N PHE A 115 6.96 -8.39 5.24
CA PHE A 115 7.19 -8.18 3.82
C PHE A 115 6.53 -9.27 2.99
N VAL A 116 5.92 -8.86 1.88
CA VAL A 116 5.28 -9.74 0.90
C VAL A 116 6.11 -9.75 -0.37
N CYS A 117 6.71 -10.90 -0.68
CA CYS A 117 7.64 -11.04 -1.81
C CYS A 117 6.93 -10.83 -3.15
N ARG A 118 5.72 -11.37 -3.30
CA ARG A 118 4.90 -11.25 -4.51
C ARG A 118 3.50 -10.78 -4.14
N THR A 119 3.10 -9.63 -4.68
CA THR A 119 1.72 -9.15 -4.60
C THR A 119 1.30 -8.71 -5.99
N ARG A 120 0.20 -9.26 -6.48
CA ARG A 120 -0.42 -8.86 -7.74
C ARG A 120 -1.60 -7.97 -7.39
N PHE A 121 -1.74 -6.87 -8.11
CA PHE A 121 -2.88 -5.97 -7.98
C PHE A 121 -3.73 -6.08 -9.24
N SER A 122 -5.02 -6.31 -9.08
CA SER A 122 -5.95 -6.56 -10.16
C SER A 122 -7.07 -5.51 -10.16
N ARG A 123 -7.22 -4.85 -11.32
CA ARG A 123 -8.35 -3.95 -11.58
C ARG A 123 -9.67 -4.71 -11.68
N THR A 124 -9.64 -5.94 -12.21
CA THR A 124 -10.82 -6.79 -12.32
C THR A 124 -11.30 -7.21 -10.93
N SER A 125 -10.39 -7.63 -10.05
CA SER A 125 -10.73 -7.93 -8.65
C SER A 125 -11.31 -6.71 -7.96
N GLY A 126 -10.73 -5.52 -8.17
CA GLY A 126 -11.24 -4.28 -7.58
C GLY A 126 -12.65 -3.89 -8.00
N LYS A 127 -13.13 -4.30 -9.19
CA LYS A 127 -14.54 -4.08 -9.58
C LYS A 127 -15.53 -4.77 -8.64
N SER A 128 -15.16 -5.90 -8.04
CA SER A 128 -15.99 -6.63 -7.09
C SER A 128 -16.14 -5.93 -5.74
N PHE A 129 -15.31 -4.91 -5.46
CA PHE A 129 -15.38 -4.07 -4.25
C PHE A 129 -16.12 -2.75 -4.47
N LEU A 130 -16.72 -2.55 -5.65
CA LEU A 130 -17.45 -1.33 -5.99
C LEU A 130 -18.94 -1.60 -6.05
N LEU A 131 -19.72 -0.81 -5.30
CA LEU A 131 -21.17 -0.76 -5.45
C LEU A 131 -21.56 -0.44 -6.92
N PRO A 132 -22.74 -0.87 -7.39
CA PRO A 132 -23.17 -0.68 -8.78
C PRO A 132 -22.99 0.77 -9.31
N HIS A 133 -23.37 1.76 -8.49
CA HIS A 133 -23.25 3.18 -8.81
C HIS A 133 -21.80 3.68 -8.94
N CYS A 134 -20.84 2.98 -8.33
CA CYS A 134 -19.42 3.34 -8.29
C CYS A 134 -18.56 2.55 -9.29
N ARG A 135 -19.13 1.68 -10.13
CA ARG A 135 -18.37 0.80 -11.05
C ARG A 135 -17.52 1.52 -12.11
N THR A 136 -17.73 2.82 -12.30
CA THR A 136 -16.89 3.67 -13.16
C THR A 136 -15.57 4.07 -12.49
N ASP A 137 -15.51 4.00 -11.16
CA ASP A 137 -14.26 4.21 -10.43
C ASP A 137 -13.28 3.07 -10.72
N VAL A 138 -11.99 3.36 -10.57
CA VAL A 138 -10.94 2.37 -10.77
C VAL A 138 -10.27 2.08 -9.44
N LEU A 139 -10.37 0.82 -9.03
CA LEU A 139 -9.73 0.29 -7.83
C LEU A 139 -8.89 -0.91 -8.24
N TYR A 140 -7.66 -0.94 -7.75
CA TYR A 140 -6.78 -2.11 -7.81
C TYR A 140 -6.78 -2.78 -6.45
N VAL A 141 -7.03 -4.09 -6.41
CA VAL A 141 -6.99 -4.89 -5.16
C VAL A 141 -5.99 -6.02 -5.30
N SER A 142 -5.25 -6.30 -4.23
CA SER A 142 -4.35 -7.43 -4.18
C SER A 142 -5.05 -8.73 -3.86
N ASP A 143 -4.44 -9.83 -4.27
CA ASP A 143 -4.75 -11.12 -3.66
C ASP A 143 -4.48 -11.04 -2.14
N PRO A 144 -5.28 -11.73 -1.29
CA PRO A 144 -5.03 -11.78 0.15
C PRO A 144 -3.67 -12.39 0.46
N CYS A 145 -3.04 -11.88 1.51
CA CYS A 145 -1.97 -12.59 2.19
C CYS A 145 -2.63 -13.51 3.21
N GLU A 146 -2.44 -14.81 3.05
CA GLU A 146 -3.04 -15.84 3.91
C GLU A 146 -2.20 -16.01 5.18
N HIS A 147 -2.88 -16.07 6.31
CA HIS A 147 -2.32 -16.30 7.62
C HIS A 147 -3.12 -17.41 8.27
N LEU A 148 -2.44 -18.51 8.60
CA LEU A 148 -3.05 -19.60 9.34
C LEU A 148 -3.53 -19.05 10.69
N ASP A 149 -4.82 -19.20 10.94
CA ASP A 149 -5.35 -18.96 12.27
C ASP A 149 -4.98 -20.15 13.17
N GLN A 150 -4.61 -19.87 14.41
CA GLN A 150 -4.43 -20.88 15.46
C GLN A 150 -5.72 -21.10 16.27
N GLY A 151 -6.81 -20.39 15.96
CA GLY A 151 -8.15 -20.52 16.55
C GLY A 151 -9.16 -21.24 15.64
N ASP A 152 -10.42 -21.30 16.10
CA ASP A 152 -11.51 -22.07 15.48
C ASP A 152 -12.17 -21.38 14.26
N ASP A 153 -11.86 -20.10 13.99
CA ASP A 153 -12.58 -19.28 13.00
C ASP A 153 -12.06 -19.43 11.56
N GLY A 154 -10.96 -20.15 11.33
CA GLY A 154 -10.39 -20.43 10.01
C GLY A 154 -9.38 -19.39 9.51
N ASP A 155 -8.78 -19.66 8.35
CA ASP A 155 -7.64 -18.88 7.84
C ASP A 155 -8.00 -17.41 7.56
N VAL A 156 -7.09 -16.50 7.92
CA VAL A 156 -7.28 -15.06 7.79
C VAL A 156 -6.54 -14.53 6.57
N GLY A 157 -7.26 -13.81 5.71
CA GLY A 157 -6.71 -13.13 4.54
C GLY A 157 -6.59 -11.62 4.72
N PHE A 158 -5.38 -11.06 4.60
CA PHE A 158 -5.19 -9.60 4.54
C PHE A 158 -4.99 -9.12 3.10
N PHE A 159 -5.87 -8.25 2.62
CA PHE A 159 -5.79 -7.67 1.28
C PHE A 159 -5.57 -6.16 1.32
N ARG A 160 -5.08 -5.64 0.20
CA ARG A 160 -4.66 -4.23 0.05
C ARG A 160 -5.19 -3.71 -1.26
N GLY A 161 -5.35 -2.39 -1.38
CA GLY A 161 -5.77 -1.81 -2.64
C GLY A 161 -5.46 -0.34 -2.80
N VAL A 162 -5.59 0.16 -4.01
CA VAL A 162 -5.40 1.57 -4.33
C VAL A 162 -6.39 2.04 -5.38
N PHE A 163 -7.11 3.11 -5.06
CA PHE A 163 -7.97 3.81 -6.00
C PHE A 163 -7.17 4.70 -6.94
N LYS A 164 -7.55 4.69 -8.21
CA LYS A 164 -7.20 5.75 -9.15
C LYS A 164 -8.07 6.97 -8.88
N SER A 165 -7.46 8.16 -8.80
CA SER A 165 -8.18 9.44 -8.72
C SER A 165 -9.24 9.49 -7.60
N PHE A 166 -8.95 8.90 -6.42
CA PHE A 166 -9.92 8.73 -5.33
C PHE A 166 -10.63 10.03 -4.91
N MET A 167 -9.92 11.16 -4.96
CA MET A 167 -10.44 12.48 -4.57
C MET A 167 -11.69 12.91 -5.38
N VAL A 168 -11.79 12.45 -6.62
CA VAL A 168 -12.91 12.73 -7.54
C VAL A 168 -13.76 11.48 -7.80
N SER A 169 -13.54 10.39 -7.06
CA SER A 169 -14.28 9.14 -7.23
C SER A 169 -15.72 9.22 -6.72
N LYS A 170 -16.60 8.41 -7.31
CA LYS A 170 -17.97 8.25 -6.82
C LYS A 170 -18.02 7.60 -5.45
N VAL A 171 -17.09 6.68 -5.13
CA VAL A 171 -16.95 6.12 -3.78
C VAL A 171 -16.74 7.21 -2.74
N ARG A 172 -15.79 8.13 -2.97
CA ARG A 172 -15.54 9.24 -2.03
C ARG A 172 -16.74 10.16 -1.92
N ARG A 173 -17.38 10.50 -3.04
CA ARG A 173 -18.60 11.31 -3.04
C ARG A 173 -19.70 10.65 -2.19
N MET A 174 -19.94 9.36 -2.40
CA MET A 174 -20.96 8.61 -1.65
C MET A 174 -20.65 8.50 -0.15
N LEU A 175 -19.38 8.34 0.24
CA LEU A 175 -18.96 8.39 1.64
C LEU A 175 -19.34 9.73 2.29
N ILE A 176 -19.11 10.84 1.60
CA ILE A 176 -19.45 12.19 2.07
C ILE A 176 -20.97 12.37 2.11
N ASP A 177 -21.69 12.01 1.04
CA ASP A 177 -23.14 12.16 0.93
C ASP A 177 -23.88 11.36 2.02
N ARG A 178 -23.30 10.24 2.46
CA ARG A 178 -23.83 9.41 3.57
C ARG A 178 -23.41 9.88 4.96
N GLY A 179 -22.62 10.96 5.07
CA GLY A 179 -22.11 11.44 6.36
C GLY A 179 -21.17 10.45 7.06
N ALA A 180 -20.46 9.59 6.31
CA ALA A 180 -19.58 8.59 6.87
C ALA A 180 -18.45 9.23 7.68
N GLN A 181 -18.31 8.82 8.94
CA GLN A 181 -17.30 9.33 9.84
C GLN A 181 -15.95 8.66 9.60
N LEU A 182 -14.87 9.43 9.71
CA LEU A 182 -13.53 8.87 9.73
C LEU A 182 -13.32 8.13 11.06
N HIS A 183 -12.58 7.02 11.01
CA HIS A 183 -12.21 6.27 12.20
C HIS A 183 -11.45 7.17 13.17
N PRO A 184 -11.82 7.18 14.47
CA PRO A 184 -11.32 8.17 15.43
C PRO A 184 -9.80 8.11 15.60
N THR A 185 -9.25 6.90 15.73
CA THR A 185 -7.84 6.67 16.10
C THR A 185 -7.01 6.02 15.00
N ALA A 186 -7.63 5.44 13.98
CA ALA A 186 -6.94 4.62 13.01
C ALA A 186 -6.43 5.46 11.85
N VAL A 187 -5.25 5.06 11.37
CA VAL A 187 -4.57 5.73 10.26
C VAL A 187 -4.03 4.68 9.31
N CYS A 188 -3.95 5.05 8.04
CA CYS A 188 -3.42 4.19 7.00
C CYS A 188 -2.00 3.74 7.34
N PRO A 189 -1.70 2.43 7.36
CA PRO A 189 -0.35 1.95 7.67
C PRO A 189 0.69 2.37 6.62
N TYR A 190 0.23 2.74 5.42
CA TYR A 190 1.05 3.13 4.28
C TYR A 190 1.38 4.63 4.26
N CYS A 191 0.38 5.49 4.40
CA CYS A 191 0.54 6.95 4.27
C CYS A 191 0.15 7.77 5.50
N LYS A 192 -0.31 7.13 6.58
CA LYS A 192 -0.75 7.76 7.85
C LYS A 192 -1.97 8.68 7.75
N ALA A 193 -2.64 8.75 6.60
CA ALA A 193 -3.91 9.45 6.46
C ALA A 193 -5.03 8.79 7.27
N LYS A 194 -6.01 9.59 7.70
CA LYS A 194 -7.27 9.10 8.29
C LYS A 194 -8.04 8.21 7.31
N MET A 195 -8.90 7.35 7.84
CA MET A 195 -9.60 6.33 7.07
C MET A 195 -11.08 6.24 7.42
N TRP A 196 -11.90 5.86 6.44
CA TRP A 196 -13.28 5.44 6.65
C TRP A 196 -13.34 3.94 6.91
N ASN A 197 -14.22 3.53 7.82
CA ASN A 197 -14.67 2.14 7.91
C ASN A 197 -15.76 1.93 6.84
N MET A 198 -15.50 1.04 5.89
CA MET A 198 -16.40 0.85 4.74
C MET A 198 -17.63 0.03 5.09
N LEU A 199 -17.52 -0.86 6.09
CA LEU A 199 -18.66 -1.62 6.62
C LEU A 199 -19.64 -0.68 7.32
N GLN A 200 -19.15 0.16 8.24
CA GLN A 200 -19.98 1.14 8.95
C GLN A 200 -20.64 2.15 7.99
N ALA A 201 -20.00 2.46 6.86
CA ALA A 201 -20.54 3.34 5.83
C ALA A 201 -21.53 2.65 4.86
N ASN A 202 -21.84 1.37 5.04
CA ASN A 202 -22.63 0.53 4.13
C ASN A 202 -22.06 0.51 2.69
N MET A 203 -20.72 0.51 2.57
CA MET A 203 -20.00 0.61 1.30
C MET A 203 -19.38 -0.73 0.85
N VAL A 204 -19.67 -1.83 1.55
CA VAL A 204 -19.17 -3.18 1.24
C VAL A 204 -20.20 -3.92 0.37
N PRO A 205 -19.90 -4.20 -0.91
CA PRO A 205 -20.77 -5.05 -1.73
C PRO A 205 -20.55 -6.53 -1.42
N LEU A 206 -21.62 -7.34 -1.51
CA LEU A 206 -21.57 -8.80 -1.35
C LEU A 206 -20.60 -9.48 -2.33
N THR A 207 -20.37 -8.89 -3.50
CA THR A 207 -19.41 -9.43 -4.48
C THR A 207 -17.97 -9.46 -3.99
N ALA A 208 -17.63 -8.74 -2.90
CA ALA A 208 -16.30 -8.73 -2.33
C ALA A 208 -15.93 -10.09 -1.68
N SER A 209 -16.85 -10.72 -0.94
CA SER A 209 -16.62 -12.02 -0.26
C SER A 209 -16.39 -13.12 -1.27
N CYS A 210 -17.29 -13.22 -2.25
CA CYS A 210 -17.15 -14.13 -3.38
C CYS A 210 -15.80 -13.94 -4.11
N LYS A 211 -15.35 -12.69 -4.32
CA LYS A 211 -14.08 -12.44 -5.02
C LYS A 211 -12.85 -12.88 -4.22
N LEU A 212 -12.91 -12.81 -2.89
CA LEU A 212 -11.82 -13.23 -2.00
C LEU A 212 -11.88 -14.71 -1.62
N GLY A 213 -12.97 -15.42 -1.95
CA GLY A 213 -13.19 -16.78 -1.43
C GLY A 213 -13.38 -16.74 0.09
N ALA A 214 -14.07 -15.74 0.60
CA ALA A 214 -14.31 -15.52 2.03
C ALA A 214 -15.77 -15.78 2.38
N TYR A 215 -16.06 -16.08 3.66
CA TYR A 215 -17.43 -16.16 4.16
C TYR A 215 -18.20 -14.86 3.89
N GLU A 216 -19.50 -14.99 3.60
CA GLU A 216 -20.42 -13.85 3.54
C GLU A 216 -20.45 -13.22 4.94
N ASP A 217 -20.19 -11.92 5.03
CA ASP A 217 -20.04 -11.12 6.27
C ASP A 217 -18.72 -11.20 7.05
N SER A 218 -17.69 -11.92 6.55
CA SER A 218 -16.37 -11.92 7.21
C SER A 218 -15.42 -10.82 6.73
N ILE A 219 -15.89 -9.89 5.89
CA ILE A 219 -15.04 -8.84 5.31
C ILE A 219 -15.18 -7.53 6.07
N GLU A 220 -14.03 -7.02 6.49
CA GLU A 220 -13.89 -5.65 6.98
C GLU A 220 -12.77 -4.94 6.22
N TYR A 221 -13.03 -3.75 5.68
CA TYR A 221 -11.98 -2.93 5.07
C TYR A 221 -12.17 -1.44 5.27
N TYR A 222 -11.04 -0.76 5.13
CA TYR A 222 -10.88 0.66 5.37
C TYR A 222 -10.31 1.32 4.13
N VAL A 223 -10.73 2.56 3.85
CA VAL A 223 -10.18 3.38 2.77
C VAL A 223 -9.71 4.71 3.33
N CYS A 224 -8.44 5.06 3.08
CA CYS A 224 -7.86 6.30 3.55
C CYS A 224 -8.16 7.49 2.63
N LEU A 225 -7.95 8.71 3.13
CA LEU A 225 -8.15 9.95 2.35
C LEU A 225 -7.34 10.00 1.03
N ASN A 226 -6.25 9.24 0.94
CA ASN A 226 -5.43 9.13 -0.27
C ASN A 226 -5.83 7.95 -1.17
N GLY A 227 -6.91 7.23 -0.86
CA GLY A 227 -7.43 6.13 -1.67
C GLY A 227 -6.72 4.79 -1.47
N HIS A 228 -5.93 4.61 -0.40
CA HIS A 228 -5.41 3.29 -0.05
C HIS A 228 -6.47 2.49 0.69
N MET A 229 -6.64 1.24 0.26
CA MET A 229 -7.48 0.23 0.87
C MET A 229 -6.63 -0.75 1.69
N LEU A 230 -7.13 -1.13 2.85
CA LEU A 230 -6.63 -2.22 3.68
C LEU A 230 -7.84 -3.00 4.18
N GLY A 231 -7.83 -4.31 4.07
CA GLY A 231 -8.89 -5.14 4.60
C GLY A 231 -8.43 -6.48 5.14
N ILE A 232 -9.34 -7.11 5.87
CA ILE A 232 -9.25 -8.44 6.43
C ILE A 232 -10.48 -9.24 5.97
N CYS A 233 -10.31 -10.54 5.85
CA CYS A 233 -11.40 -11.48 5.59
C CYS A 233 -11.11 -12.83 6.25
N THR A 234 -12.15 -13.58 6.59
CA THR A 234 -12.03 -15.00 6.93
C THR A 234 -12.23 -15.82 5.68
N LEU A 235 -11.20 -16.55 5.27
CA LEU A 235 -11.15 -17.34 4.05
C LEU A 235 -11.95 -18.63 4.22
N LEU A 236 -12.60 -19.06 3.14
CA LEU A 236 -13.17 -20.39 3.07
C LEU A 236 -12.03 -21.42 3.02
N PRO A 237 -12.17 -22.55 3.72
CA PRO A 237 -11.20 -23.64 3.61
C PRO A 237 -11.12 -24.09 2.14
N LEU A 238 -9.89 -24.37 1.69
CA LEU A 238 -9.70 -25.04 0.42
C LEU A 238 -10.26 -26.46 0.58
N SER A 239 -11.44 -26.72 0.02
CA SER A 239 -11.93 -28.09 -0.07
C SER A 239 -11.03 -28.84 -1.05
N ASP A 240 -10.29 -29.84 -0.57
CA ASP A 240 -9.64 -30.84 -1.41
C ASP A 240 -10.73 -31.70 -2.07
N SER A 241 -11.48 -31.13 -3.01
CA SER A 241 -12.36 -31.91 -3.89
C SER A 241 -11.52 -32.47 -5.03
N GLU A 242 -10.59 -33.35 -4.69
CA GLU A 242 -10.19 -34.46 -5.56
C GLU A 242 -10.79 -35.74 -4.96
N GLU A 243 -12.11 -35.89 -5.09
CA GLU A 243 -12.62 -37.24 -5.32
C GLU A 243 -12.17 -37.63 -6.73
N ALA A 244 -10.96 -38.21 -6.80
CA ALA A 244 -10.47 -38.88 -7.98
C ALA A 244 -11.53 -39.93 -8.40
N SER A 245 -12.25 -39.61 -9.48
CA SER A 245 -13.12 -40.55 -10.18
C SER A 245 -12.30 -41.40 -11.15
#